data_AF-A0A948YAM3-F1
#
_entry.id   AF-A0A948YAM3-F1
#
_cell.length_a   1.000
_cell.length_b   1.000
_cell.length_c   1.000
_cell.angle_alpha   90.00
_cell.angle_beta   90.00
_cell.angle_gamma   90.00
#
_symmetry.space_group_name_H-M   'P 1'
#
loop_
_entity.id
_entity.type
_entity.pdbx_description
1 polymer ?
#
loop_
_entity_poly.entity_id
_entity_poly.type
_entity_poly.pdbx_seq_one_letter_code
_entity_poly.pdbx_strand_id
1 'polypeptide(L)'
;MEKQSGVGKNHLGFYFKIFQRKRILIIVAIGFLLCVIGGRLLYLKIQTHVIKEEYPISKIETYQHWVTVYPSLNTTLSDFVDMSLFYGFKPKMTFDDALLSFGKPNNIRAQKEGNIYYEYWRDRARVEVVREETSSGDYNYPIDVSWALYTYPNDITYDKVLNPKIVKYINPTLDKTVVVILNQKGDVGVLVEIIGNRVENLIW
;
A
#
# COMPACT_ATOMS: atom_id res chain seq x y z
N MET A 1 -92.10 6.84 -12.78
CA MET A 1 -91.02 7.85 -12.66
C MET A 1 -89.89 7.20 -11.89
N GLU A 2 -88.92 6.61 -12.60
CA GLU A 2 -87.70 6.06 -12.00
C GLU A 2 -86.60 7.13 -12.00
N LYS A 3 -86.00 7.37 -10.83
CA LYS A 3 -84.87 8.27 -10.62
C LYS A 3 -83.59 7.44 -10.62
N GLN A 4 -82.66 7.79 -11.51
CA GLN A 4 -81.33 7.21 -11.62
C GLN A 4 -80.49 7.42 -10.35
N SER A 5 -79.76 6.39 -9.92
CA SER A 5 -78.58 6.54 -9.05
C SER A 5 -77.31 6.20 -9.85
N GLY A 6 -76.63 7.24 -10.32
CA GLY A 6 -75.36 7.17 -11.04
C GLY A 6 -74.24 7.72 -10.19
N VAL A 7 -73.86 7.05 -9.10
CA VAL A 7 -72.69 7.40 -8.30
C VAL A 7 -72.05 6.10 -7.83
N GLY A 8 -70.92 5.69 -8.44
CA GLY A 8 -70.23 4.50 -7.93
C GLY A 8 -69.11 3.87 -8.77
N LYS A 9 -68.74 4.41 -9.94
CA LYS A 9 -67.71 3.77 -10.80
C LYS A 9 -66.37 4.51 -10.93
N ASN A 10 -66.24 5.74 -10.41
CA ASN A 10 -65.01 6.54 -10.62
C ASN A 10 -63.95 6.40 -9.51
N HIS A 11 -64.27 5.85 -8.34
CA HIS A 11 -63.28 5.74 -7.25
C HIS A 11 -62.34 4.53 -7.39
N LEU A 12 -62.81 3.38 -7.87
CA LEU A 12 -61.99 2.15 -7.96
C LEU A 12 -60.83 2.25 -8.97
N GLY A 13 -61.01 2.95 -10.09
CA GLY A 13 -59.95 3.13 -11.10
C GLY A 13 -58.78 4.01 -10.63
N PHE A 14 -59.04 4.95 -9.72
CA PHE A 14 -58.01 5.87 -9.21
C PHE A 14 -57.08 5.16 -8.20
N TYR A 15 -57.64 4.37 -7.29
CA TYR A 15 -56.84 3.55 -6.35
C TYR A 15 -55.97 2.52 -7.07
N PHE A 16 -56.46 1.94 -8.18
CA PHE A 16 -55.69 0.96 -8.95
C PHE A 16 -54.46 1.58 -9.65
N LYS A 17 -54.60 2.79 -10.23
CA LYS A 17 -53.47 3.53 -10.82
C LYS A 17 -52.44 3.97 -9.78
N ILE A 18 -52.87 4.37 -8.58
CA ILE A 18 -51.96 4.70 -7.47
C ILE A 18 -51.21 3.45 -7.01
N PHE A 19 -51.89 2.31 -6.91
CA PHE A 19 -51.29 1.05 -6.48
C PHE A 19 -50.26 0.53 -7.50
N GLN A 20 -50.54 0.62 -8.80
CA GLN A 20 -49.58 0.26 -9.85
C GLN A 20 -48.35 1.19 -9.86
N ARG A 21 -48.53 2.51 -9.71
CA ARG A 21 -47.41 3.45 -9.65
C ARG A 21 -46.49 3.20 -8.46
N LYS A 22 -47.05 2.87 -7.29
CA LYS A 22 -46.26 2.50 -6.09
C LYS A 22 -45.45 1.22 -6.32
N ARG A 23 -46.00 0.21 -7.00
CA ARG A 23 -45.27 -1.03 -7.32
C ARG A 23 -44.10 -0.81 -8.27
N ILE A 24 -44.29 0.01 -9.31
CA ILE A 24 -43.21 0.34 -10.26
C ILE A 24 -42.05 1.04 -9.56
N LEU A 25 -42.34 2.02 -8.69
CA LEU A 25 -41.31 2.72 -7.91
C LEU A 25 -40.52 1.78 -7.00
N ILE A 26 -41.19 0.82 -6.35
CA ILE A 26 -40.52 -0.17 -5.49
C ILE A 26 -39.58 -1.06 -6.31
N ILE A 27 -39.99 -1.51 -7.50
CA ILE A 27 -39.16 -2.35 -8.37
C ILE A 27 -37.91 -1.59 -8.85
N VAL A 28 -38.07 -0.33 -9.26
CA VAL A 28 -36.94 0.52 -9.68
C VAL A 28 -35.98 0.77 -8.52
N ALA A 29 -36.49 1.05 -7.31
CA ALA A 29 -35.67 1.25 -6.13
C ALA A 29 -34.89 -0.03 -5.74
N ILE A 30 -35.53 -1.21 -5.82
CA ILE A 30 -34.85 -2.50 -5.58
C ILE A 30 -33.77 -2.75 -6.65
N GLY A 31 -34.06 -2.49 -7.93
CA GLY A 31 -33.09 -2.65 -9.01
C GLY A 31 -31.87 -1.74 -8.85
N PHE A 32 -32.08 -0.48 -8.46
CA PHE A 32 -31.00 0.45 -8.15
C PHE A 32 -30.20 0.01 -6.92
N LEU A 33 -30.87 -0.42 -5.85
CA LEU A 33 -30.21 -0.93 -4.64
C LEU A 33 -29.35 -2.17 -4.95
N LEU A 34 -29.85 -3.09 -5.77
CA LEU A 34 -29.10 -4.26 -6.22
C LEU A 34 -27.91 -3.90 -7.12
N CYS A 35 -28.04 -2.89 -7.99
CA CYS A 35 -26.91 -2.39 -8.78
C CYS A 35 -25.83 -1.74 -7.91
N VAL A 36 -26.24 -0.96 -6.90
CA VAL A 36 -25.30 -0.34 -5.95
C VAL A 36 -24.64 -1.39 -5.06
N ILE A 37 -25.38 -2.36 -4.53
CA ILE A 37 -24.83 -3.47 -3.73
C ILE A 37 -23.90 -4.33 -4.60
N GLY A 38 -24.30 -4.68 -5.83
CA GLY A 38 -23.47 -5.42 -6.79
C GLY A 38 -22.20 -4.68 -7.16
N GLY A 39 -22.29 -3.39 -7.47
CA GLY A 39 -21.14 -2.52 -7.74
C GLY A 39 -20.21 -2.39 -6.53
N ARG A 40 -20.76 -2.29 -5.32
CA ARG A 40 -19.98 -2.21 -4.07
C ARG A 40 -19.31 -3.53 -3.70
N LEU A 41 -19.98 -4.67 -3.93
CA LEU A 41 -19.40 -6.01 -3.75
C LEU A 41 -18.30 -6.30 -4.79
N LEU A 42 -18.44 -5.78 -6.02
CA LEU A 42 -17.40 -5.83 -7.05
C LEU A 42 -16.20 -4.93 -6.72
N TYR A 43 -16.45 -3.72 -6.19
CA TYR A 43 -15.40 -2.77 -5.82
C TYR A 43 -14.63 -3.18 -4.55
N LEU A 44 -15.29 -3.84 -3.60
CA LEU A 44 -14.71 -4.36 -2.35
C LEU A 44 -14.15 -5.77 -2.48
N LYS A 45 -14.10 -6.35 -3.67
CA LYS A 45 -13.35 -7.60 -3.85
C LYS A 45 -11.86 -7.23 -3.82
N ILE A 46 -11.37 -7.08 -2.60
CA ILE A 46 -9.98 -7.25 -2.18
C ILE A 46 -9.47 -8.42 -3.02
N GLN A 47 -8.75 -8.11 -4.09
CA GLN A 47 -8.15 -9.12 -4.94
C GLN A 47 -6.86 -9.56 -4.25
N THR A 48 -7.00 -10.20 -3.08
CA THR A 48 -5.91 -10.94 -2.45
C THR A 48 -5.63 -12.13 -3.36
N HIS A 49 -4.75 -11.93 -4.33
CA HIS A 49 -4.20 -13.03 -5.09
C HIS A 49 -3.16 -13.69 -4.20
N VAL A 50 -3.56 -14.76 -3.52
CA VAL A 50 -2.63 -15.67 -2.85
C VAL A 50 -2.13 -16.64 -3.91
N ILE A 51 -0.83 -16.60 -4.18
CA ILE A 51 -0.23 -17.39 -5.26
C ILE A 51 0.60 -18.54 -4.67
N LYS A 52 0.64 -19.65 -5.41
CA LYS A 52 1.35 -20.89 -5.07
C LYS A 52 2.85 -20.62 -4.90
N GLU A 53 3.43 -21.23 -3.87
CA GLU A 53 4.84 -21.16 -3.50
C GLU A 53 5.80 -21.39 -4.69
N GLU A 54 6.77 -20.49 -4.83
CA GLU A 54 7.84 -20.54 -5.82
C GLU A 54 9.12 -19.97 -5.20
N TYR A 55 10.09 -20.82 -4.85
CA TYR A 55 11.36 -20.39 -4.21
C TYR A 55 12.00 -19.18 -4.93
N PRO A 56 12.40 -18.10 -4.25
CA PRO A 56 12.51 -17.94 -2.79
C PRO A 56 11.21 -17.50 -2.08
N ILE A 57 10.07 -17.47 -2.76
CA ILE A 57 8.83 -16.87 -2.29
C ILE A 57 7.84 -17.95 -1.85
N SER A 58 7.44 -17.92 -0.57
CA SER A 58 6.42 -18.83 -0.05
C SER A 58 5.01 -18.39 -0.48
N LYS A 59 4.76 -17.09 -0.44
CA LYS A 59 3.47 -16.48 -0.72
C LYS A 59 3.64 -15.04 -1.16
N ILE A 60 2.77 -14.58 -2.05
CA ILE A 60 2.59 -13.16 -2.38
C ILE A 60 1.15 -12.79 -2.14
N GLU A 61 0.94 -11.59 -1.62
CA GLU A 61 -0.37 -10.95 -1.56
C GLU A 61 -0.29 -9.60 -2.26
N THR A 62 -1.27 -9.33 -3.12
CA THR A 62 -1.42 -8.03 -3.78
C THR A 62 -2.66 -7.33 -3.23
N TYR A 63 -2.54 -6.05 -2.87
CA TYR A 63 -3.66 -5.23 -2.41
C TYR A 63 -3.53 -3.80 -2.93
N GLN A 64 -4.36 -3.44 -3.92
CA GLN A 64 -4.28 -2.13 -4.59
C GLN A 64 -2.86 -1.85 -5.13
N HIS A 65 -2.15 -0.92 -4.51
CA HIS A 65 -0.77 -0.55 -4.84
C HIS A 65 0.28 -1.28 -4.00
N TRP A 66 -0.12 -2.22 -3.13
CA TRP A 66 0.79 -2.98 -2.27
C TRP A 66 1.04 -4.37 -2.83
N VAL A 67 2.29 -4.80 -2.78
CA VAL A 67 2.73 -6.18 -3.06
C VAL A 67 3.51 -6.68 -1.84
N THR A 68 2.90 -7.56 -1.05
CA THR A 68 3.53 -8.14 0.13
C THR A 68 4.13 -9.50 -0.22
N VAL A 69 5.41 -9.68 0.03
CA VAL A 69 6.20 -10.87 -0.29
C VAL A 69 6.55 -11.60 1.01
N TYR A 70 6.10 -12.85 1.11
CA TYR A 70 6.38 -13.74 2.22
C TYR A 70 7.51 -14.69 1.80
N PRO A 71 8.67 -14.65 2.47
CA PRO A 71 9.82 -15.48 2.12
C PRO A 71 9.57 -16.97 2.42
N SER A 72 10.10 -17.85 1.58
CA SER A 72 10.29 -19.28 1.93
C SER A 72 11.35 -19.43 3.04
N LEU A 73 11.35 -20.56 3.74
CA LEU A 73 12.37 -20.87 4.74
C LEU A 73 13.78 -20.84 4.11
N ASN A 74 14.78 -20.47 4.92
CA ASN A 74 16.20 -20.40 4.54
C ASN A 74 16.53 -19.41 3.41
N THR A 75 15.68 -18.39 3.22
CA THR A 75 15.97 -17.27 2.30
C THR A 75 16.49 -16.05 3.04
N THR A 76 17.11 -15.16 2.27
CA THR A 76 17.73 -13.91 2.71
C THR A 76 17.13 -12.74 1.92
N LEU A 77 17.22 -11.51 2.43
CA LEU A 77 16.73 -10.33 1.72
C LEU A 77 17.37 -10.15 0.34
N SER A 78 18.65 -10.54 0.19
CA SER A 78 19.36 -10.54 -1.10
C SER A 78 18.75 -11.45 -2.17
N ASP A 79 17.92 -12.41 -1.79
CA ASP A 79 17.21 -13.26 -2.76
C ASP A 79 16.04 -12.51 -3.42
N PHE A 80 15.59 -11.39 -2.83
CA PHE A 80 14.41 -10.64 -3.26
C PHE A 80 14.75 -9.26 -3.82
N VAL A 81 15.81 -8.62 -3.34
CA VAL A 81 16.16 -7.24 -3.65
C VAL A 81 17.68 -7.00 -3.67
N ASP A 82 18.16 -6.09 -4.54
CA ASP A 82 19.57 -5.70 -4.65
C ASP A 82 20.03 -4.94 -3.39
N MET A 83 20.50 -5.71 -2.39
CA MET A 83 21.03 -5.16 -1.15
C MET A 83 22.34 -4.37 -1.33
N SER A 84 22.99 -4.41 -2.50
CA SER A 84 24.20 -3.62 -2.75
C SER A 84 23.95 -2.11 -2.76
N LEU A 85 22.69 -1.70 -2.97
CA LEU A 85 22.24 -0.30 -2.92
C LEU A 85 22.34 0.32 -1.52
N PHE A 86 22.49 -0.50 -0.48
CA PHE A 86 22.77 -0.03 0.88
C PHE A 86 24.26 0.14 1.15
N TYR A 87 25.17 -0.17 0.23
CA TYR A 87 26.62 0.04 0.39
C TYR A 87 27.23 -0.48 1.70
N GLY A 88 26.71 -1.60 2.21
CA GLY A 88 27.16 -2.21 3.45
C GLY A 88 26.56 -1.62 4.72
N PHE A 89 25.79 -0.52 4.64
CA PHE A 89 25.00 -0.01 5.76
C PHE A 89 24.01 -1.10 6.22
N LYS A 90 23.72 -1.10 7.51
CA LYS A 90 22.91 -2.13 8.18
C LYS A 90 21.73 -1.48 8.89
N PRO A 91 20.60 -2.20 9.04
CA PRO A 91 19.47 -1.70 9.79
C PRO A 91 19.89 -1.42 11.24
N LYS A 92 19.27 -0.40 11.85
CA LYS A 92 19.57 0.09 13.21
C LYS A 92 20.97 0.70 13.41
N MET A 93 21.74 0.89 12.35
CA MET A 93 23.02 1.57 12.43
C MET A 93 22.82 3.01 12.90
N THR A 94 23.53 3.42 13.95
CA THR A 94 23.47 4.78 14.47
C THR A 94 24.37 5.73 13.65
N PHE A 95 24.29 7.03 13.94
CA PHE A 95 25.24 8.00 13.37
C PHE A 95 26.70 7.63 13.69
N ASP A 96 27.00 7.25 14.93
CA ASP A 96 28.38 6.93 15.33
C ASP A 96 28.90 5.66 14.64
N ASP A 97 28.05 4.64 14.51
CA ASP A 97 28.39 3.43 13.77
C ASP A 97 28.69 3.73 12.29
N ALA A 98 27.87 4.58 11.67
CA ALA A 98 28.04 4.99 10.29
C ALA A 98 29.29 5.87 10.11
N LEU A 99 29.55 6.77 11.06
CA LEU A 99 30.73 7.63 11.07
C LEU A 99 32.02 6.81 11.14
N LEU A 100 32.05 5.79 12.00
CA LEU A 100 33.19 4.88 12.14
C LEU A 100 33.40 4.01 10.90
N SER A 101 32.31 3.55 10.28
CA SER A 101 32.37 2.60 9.16
C SER A 101 32.60 3.26 7.80
N PHE A 102 32.05 4.46 7.60
CA PHE A 102 31.95 5.11 6.28
C PHE A 102 32.48 6.54 6.26
N GLY A 103 32.95 7.07 7.39
CA GLY A 103 33.44 8.44 7.51
C GLY A 103 32.31 9.46 7.66
N LYS A 104 32.63 10.74 7.43
CA LYS A 104 31.65 11.82 7.59
C LYS A 104 30.55 11.77 6.52
N PRO A 105 29.30 12.12 6.85
CA PRO A 105 28.24 12.25 5.85
C PRO A 105 28.56 13.37 4.86
N ASN A 106 28.07 13.23 3.64
CA ASN A 106 28.15 14.24 2.60
C ASN A 106 27.28 15.46 2.93
N ASN A 107 26.15 15.23 3.61
CA ASN A 107 25.23 16.28 4.02
C ASN A 107 24.51 15.89 5.34
N ILE A 108 24.09 16.89 6.11
CA ILE A 108 23.29 16.71 7.32
C ILE A 108 22.08 17.64 7.24
N ARG A 109 20.88 17.06 7.34
CA ARG A 109 19.61 17.80 7.20
C ARG A 109 18.71 17.55 8.40
N ALA A 110 18.27 18.62 9.05
CA ALA A 110 17.21 18.57 10.07
C ALA A 110 15.84 18.84 9.43
N GLN A 111 14.81 18.08 9.83
CA GLN A 111 13.42 18.31 9.41
C GLN A 111 12.54 18.77 10.59
N LYS A 112 11.29 19.17 10.28
CA LYS A 112 10.37 19.88 11.18
C LYS A 112 9.84 19.10 12.39
N GLU A 113 10.33 17.89 12.64
CA GLU A 113 9.86 17.00 13.72
C GLU A 113 11.02 16.47 14.58
N GLY A 114 12.16 17.16 14.60
CA GLY A 114 13.36 16.71 15.34
C GLY A 114 14.17 15.63 14.61
N ASN A 115 13.65 15.12 13.48
CA ASN A 115 14.35 14.13 12.66
C ASN A 115 15.63 14.71 12.04
N ILE A 116 16.72 13.97 12.17
CA ILE A 116 18.03 14.32 11.61
C ILE A 116 18.45 13.24 10.60
N TYR A 117 18.75 13.68 9.38
CA TYR A 117 19.15 12.85 8.26
C TYR A 117 20.64 13.04 8.00
N TYR A 118 21.39 11.94 8.01
CA TYR A 118 22.80 11.91 7.66
C TYR A 118 22.95 11.25 6.30
N GLU A 119 23.26 12.05 5.27
CA GLU A 119 23.28 11.59 3.88
C GLU A 119 24.67 11.14 3.46
N TYR A 120 24.76 9.95 2.88
CA TYR A 120 25.97 9.35 2.33
C TYR A 120 25.75 9.09 0.85
N TRP A 121 26.40 9.88 0.00
CA TRP A 121 26.26 9.81 -1.44
C TRP A 121 27.23 8.77 -2.00
N ARG A 122 26.73 7.94 -2.91
CA ARG A 122 27.47 6.87 -3.59
C ARG A 122 27.09 6.85 -5.07
N ASP A 123 27.88 6.17 -5.88
CA ASP A 123 27.76 6.21 -7.35
C ASP A 123 26.36 5.82 -7.86
N ARG A 124 25.74 4.81 -7.24
CA ARG A 124 24.41 4.28 -7.64
C ARG A 124 23.25 4.68 -6.73
N ALA A 125 23.50 5.25 -5.56
CA ALA A 125 22.43 5.62 -4.63
C ALA A 125 22.91 6.63 -3.58
N ARG A 126 21.95 7.33 -2.97
CA ARG A 126 22.15 8.05 -1.71
C ARG A 126 21.59 7.20 -0.57
N VAL A 127 22.40 6.95 0.45
CA VAL A 127 21.95 6.28 1.68
C VAL A 127 21.73 7.34 2.76
N GLU A 128 20.61 7.30 3.47
CA GLU A 128 20.33 8.18 4.59
C GLU A 128 20.19 7.34 5.87
N VAL A 129 21.01 7.66 6.87
CA VAL A 129 20.83 7.17 8.24
C VAL A 129 20.01 8.22 8.98
N VAL A 130 18.86 7.83 9.52
CA VAL A 130 17.88 8.78 10.06
C VAL A 130 17.67 8.50 11.53
N ARG A 131 17.83 9.54 12.35
CA ARG A 131 17.38 9.54 13.74
C ARG A 131 15.95 10.05 13.76
N GLU A 132 15.00 9.15 13.98
CA GLU A 132 13.58 9.47 14.04
C GLU A 132 13.16 9.65 15.50
N GLU A 133 12.52 10.77 15.79
CA GLU A 133 11.91 11.03 17.09
C GLU A 133 10.41 10.84 16.99
N THR A 134 9.89 9.80 17.64
CA THR A 134 8.44 9.56 17.68
C THR A 134 7.90 10.13 18.98
N SER A 135 7.17 11.23 18.87
CA SER A 135 6.37 11.77 19.97
C SER A 135 4.96 11.18 19.88
N SER A 136 4.48 10.55 20.96
CA SER A 136 3.09 10.09 21.05
C SER A 136 2.08 11.23 21.19
N GLY A 137 2.54 12.50 21.20
CA GLY A 137 1.70 13.68 21.41
C GLY A 137 1.22 13.87 22.86
N ASP A 138 1.53 12.93 23.75
CA ASP A 138 1.21 12.98 25.17
C ASP A 138 2.48 13.32 25.96
N TYR A 139 2.51 14.50 26.58
CA TYR A 139 3.68 15.12 27.21
C TYR A 139 4.33 14.28 28.33
N ASN A 140 3.68 13.19 28.76
CA ASN A 140 4.17 12.29 29.80
C ASN A 140 4.88 11.04 29.28
N TYR A 141 4.93 10.83 27.96
CA TYR A 141 5.66 9.69 27.39
C TYR A 141 7.04 10.12 26.91
N PRO A 142 8.09 9.31 27.18
CA PRO A 142 9.42 9.60 26.67
C PRO A 142 9.40 9.61 25.13
N ILE A 143 10.16 10.53 24.54
CA ILE A 143 10.41 10.54 23.09
C ILE A 143 11.15 9.25 22.74
N ASP A 144 10.51 8.38 21.96
CA ASP A 144 11.15 7.17 21.46
C ASP A 144 12.01 7.54 20.25
N VAL A 145 13.30 7.20 20.36
CA VAL A 145 14.29 7.44 19.30
C VAL A 145 14.55 6.13 18.57
N SER A 146 14.22 6.10 17.28
CA SER A 146 14.55 4.99 16.39
C SER A 146 15.57 5.42 15.34
N TRP A 147 16.35 4.45 14.86
CA TRP A 147 17.27 4.64 13.74
C TRP A 147 16.74 3.87 12.54
N ALA A 148 16.47 4.58 11.46
CA ALA A 148 15.97 4.02 10.21
C ALA A 148 17.00 4.21 9.09
N LEU A 149 17.03 3.27 8.16
CA LEU A 149 17.94 3.29 7.02
C LEU A 149 17.15 3.41 5.72
N TYR A 150 17.39 4.49 5.01
CA TYR A 150 16.80 4.74 3.69
C TYR A 150 17.88 4.68 2.63
N THR A 151 17.55 4.19 1.45
CA THR A 151 18.39 4.34 0.26
C THR A 151 17.55 4.84 -0.91
N TYR A 152 18.12 5.75 -1.68
CA TYR A 152 17.50 6.42 -2.81
C TYR A 152 18.35 6.12 -4.05
N PRO A 153 17.99 5.09 -4.84
CA PRO A 153 18.76 4.71 -6.02
C PRO A 153 18.73 5.79 -7.11
N ASN A 154 19.86 5.98 -7.80
CA ASN A 154 19.97 6.95 -8.90
C ASN A 154 19.33 6.38 -10.17
N ASP A 155 18.10 6.79 -10.47
CA ASP A 155 17.42 6.50 -11.74
C ASP A 155 17.36 5.00 -12.11
N ILE A 156 17.22 4.12 -11.12
CA ILE A 156 17.19 2.66 -11.34
C ILE A 156 15.74 2.17 -11.48
N THR A 157 15.49 1.33 -12.48
CA THR A 157 14.20 0.69 -12.70
C THR A 157 13.98 -0.51 -11.78
N TYR A 158 12.73 -0.78 -11.41
CA TYR A 158 12.41 -1.82 -10.42
C TYR A 158 12.82 -3.24 -10.85
N ASP A 159 12.89 -3.52 -12.16
CA ASP A 159 13.31 -4.81 -12.72
C ASP A 159 14.80 -5.11 -12.53
N LYS A 160 15.61 -4.07 -12.27
CA LYS A 160 17.03 -4.20 -11.93
C LYS A 160 17.28 -4.34 -10.43
N VAL A 161 16.29 -4.00 -9.61
CA VAL A 161 16.40 -3.96 -8.15
C VAL A 161 15.70 -5.17 -7.51
N LEU A 162 14.56 -5.58 -8.04
CA LEU A 162 13.73 -6.64 -7.48
C LEU A 162 13.92 -7.96 -8.21
N ASN A 163 13.68 -9.06 -7.48
CA ASN A 163 13.63 -10.39 -8.05
C ASN A 163 12.59 -10.47 -9.17
N PRO A 164 12.90 -11.05 -10.35
CA PRO A 164 11.96 -11.16 -11.48
C PRO A 164 10.64 -11.86 -11.15
N LYS A 165 10.60 -12.70 -10.11
CA LYS A 165 9.37 -13.35 -9.65
C LYS A 165 8.43 -12.36 -8.97
N ILE A 166 8.96 -11.34 -8.28
CA ILE A 166 8.16 -10.25 -7.69
C ILE A 166 7.66 -9.31 -8.80
N VAL A 167 8.54 -8.99 -9.76
CA VAL A 167 8.28 -8.04 -10.85
C VAL A 167 6.98 -8.33 -11.62
N LYS A 168 6.66 -9.62 -11.82
CA LYS A 168 5.43 -10.05 -12.50
C LYS A 168 4.13 -9.59 -11.82
N TYR A 169 4.19 -9.18 -10.56
CA TYR A 169 3.05 -8.75 -9.76
C TYR A 169 2.95 -7.23 -9.61
N ILE A 170 3.91 -6.49 -10.14
CA ILE A 170 3.87 -5.03 -10.18
C ILE A 170 2.99 -4.63 -11.36
N ASN A 171 1.94 -3.85 -11.09
CA ASN A 171 1.07 -3.35 -12.14
C ASN A 171 1.67 -2.09 -12.78
N PRO A 172 2.09 -2.13 -14.06
CA PRO A 172 2.75 -0.99 -14.72
C PRO A 172 1.80 0.19 -14.98
N THR A 173 0.49 0.03 -14.81
CA THR A 173 -0.49 1.10 -15.01
C THR A 173 -0.74 1.92 -13.74
N LEU A 174 -0.18 1.54 -12.59
CA LEU A 174 -0.31 2.30 -11.35
C LEU A 174 0.77 3.36 -11.25
N ASP A 175 0.40 4.56 -10.80
CA ASP A 175 1.35 5.66 -10.59
C ASP A 175 2.37 5.33 -9.50
N LYS A 176 1.94 4.56 -8.49
CA LYS A 176 2.77 4.14 -7.35
C LYS A 176 2.50 2.68 -7.01
N THR A 177 3.56 1.94 -6.69
CA THR A 177 3.51 0.60 -6.11
C THR A 177 4.46 0.53 -4.92
N VAL A 178 4.06 -0.15 -3.85
CA VAL A 178 4.89 -0.41 -2.67
C VAL A 178 5.07 -1.92 -2.53
N VAL A 179 6.31 -2.37 -2.58
CA VAL A 179 6.66 -3.78 -2.36
C VAL A 179 7.17 -3.93 -0.93
N VAL A 180 6.55 -4.81 -0.15
CA VAL A 180 6.95 -5.10 1.23
C VAL A 180 7.48 -6.52 1.29
N ILE A 181 8.77 -6.67 1.57
CA ILE A 181 9.42 -7.97 1.74
C ILE A 181 9.52 -8.23 3.24
N LEU A 182 8.80 -9.26 3.71
CA LEU A 182 8.83 -9.63 5.12
C LEU A 182 10.07 -10.46 5.45
N ASN A 183 10.47 -10.47 6.71
CA ASN A 183 11.43 -11.44 7.25
C ASN A 183 10.70 -12.75 7.65
N GLN A 184 11.47 -13.77 8.07
CA GLN A 184 10.89 -15.06 8.49
C GLN A 184 10.03 -15.00 9.76
N LYS A 185 10.13 -13.93 10.54
CA LYS A 185 9.29 -13.67 11.73
C LYS A 185 7.97 -12.97 11.38
N GLY A 186 7.82 -12.53 10.14
CA GLY A 186 6.67 -11.75 9.67
C GLY A 186 6.80 -10.24 9.86
N ASP A 187 7.93 -9.74 10.37
CA ASP A 187 8.18 -8.30 10.43
C ASP A 187 8.60 -7.77 9.04
N VAL A 188 8.48 -6.46 8.83
CA VAL A 188 9.00 -5.81 7.62
C VAL A 188 10.52 -5.98 7.57
N GLY A 189 11.00 -6.62 6.52
CA GLY A 189 12.42 -6.77 6.22
C GLY A 189 12.93 -5.61 5.38
N VAL A 190 12.33 -5.38 4.21
CA VAL A 190 12.63 -4.22 3.35
C VAL A 190 11.33 -3.75 2.70
N LEU A 191 11.13 -2.44 2.62
CA LEU A 191 10.09 -1.81 1.82
C LEU A 191 10.72 -1.15 0.59
N VAL A 192 10.13 -1.33 -0.59
CA VAL A 192 10.58 -0.71 -1.84
C VAL A 192 9.44 0.11 -2.43
N GLU A 193 9.65 1.42 -2.55
CA GLU A 193 8.69 2.33 -3.17
C GLU A 193 9.02 2.51 -4.66
N ILE A 194 8.00 2.33 -5.49
CA ILE A 194 8.10 2.42 -6.95
C ILE A 194 7.13 3.50 -7.44
N ILE A 195 7.62 4.42 -8.28
CA ILE A 195 6.81 5.44 -8.94
C ILE A 195 7.00 5.30 -10.46
N GLY A 196 5.92 5.00 -11.17
CA GLY A 196 5.98 4.57 -12.58
C GLY A 196 6.85 3.31 -12.75
N ASN A 197 7.99 3.42 -13.45
CA ASN A 197 8.99 2.35 -13.55
C ASN A 197 10.23 2.55 -12.65
N ARG A 198 10.24 3.66 -11.90
CA ARG A 198 11.22 4.17 -10.95
C ARG A 198 11.32 3.40 -9.64
N VAL A 199 12.47 3.00 -9.13
CA VAL A 199 12.61 2.80 -7.67
C VAL A 199 12.89 4.16 -7.03
N GLU A 200 11.98 4.63 -6.20
CA GLU A 200 12.09 5.93 -5.51
C GLU A 200 12.93 5.80 -4.24
N ASN A 201 12.63 4.80 -3.42
CA ASN A 201 13.41 4.50 -2.22
C ASN A 201 13.32 3.01 -1.83
N LEU A 202 14.26 2.59 -1.00
CA LEU A 202 14.15 1.38 -0.19
C LEU A 202 14.33 1.76 1.29
N ILE A 203 13.57 1.11 2.17
CA ILE A 203 13.62 1.30 3.63
C ILE A 203 13.96 -0.05 4.27
N TRP A 204 14.98 -0.07 5.13
CA TRP A 204 15.45 -1.27 5.84
C TRP A 204 15.47 -1.07 7.36
#